data_AF-A0A976HTG3-F1
#
_entry.id   AF-A0A976HTG3-F1
#
_cell.length_a   1.000
_cell.length_b   1.000
_cell.length_c   1.000
_cell.angle_alpha   90.00
_cell.angle_beta   90.00
_cell.angle_gamma   90.00
#
_symmetry.space_group_name_H-M   'P 1'
#
loop_
_entity.id
_entity.type
_entity.pdbx_description
1 polymer ?
#
loop_
_entity_poly.entity_id
_entity_poly.type
_entity_poly.pdbx_seq_one_letter_code
_entity_poly.pdbx_strand_id
1 'polypeptide(L)'
;MTQLAFTVCTNSHLAKAKSMADSLRAFNPDLQLIIGVVDELTSAIDSAFFAPHTLLEIKNIGIPDFEKLLKQYNPFELSCLGKPCFADFLLQTNPDLTHLYYFDADVYFYDNISSIEVLLDHHDIVITAHSFVDLPNGGLPTMRGFLNSGLYNSGFFALKRSTESLKFVEWWKNRLRTEGYFNFAEGMFVDQLWLNFVPLLFKNVLIDPHLGHNVGYWNMHERTIAQTNGQYVVNETWPLVFFHFSGFSPSKPHQISVHQDRYNLLDFPVLAGIFDAYGKSLLANNHAHYQSMPNAYFKPRFIVQKLSGLRKKLLIATRKLTRLLES
;
A
#
# COMPACT_ATOMS: atom_id res chain seq x y z
N MET A 1 -16.91 -14.57 -14.97
CA MET A 1 -16.97 -13.60 -13.87
C MET A 1 -15.91 -12.55 -14.14
N THR A 2 -16.25 -11.26 -14.10
CA THR A 2 -15.27 -10.21 -14.39
C THR A 2 -14.53 -9.88 -13.11
N GLN A 3 -13.21 -10.03 -13.14
CA GLN A 3 -12.32 -9.73 -12.01
C GLN A 3 -11.34 -8.64 -12.42
N LEU A 4 -11.04 -7.73 -11.50
CA LEU A 4 -10.15 -6.60 -11.76
C LEU A 4 -9.27 -6.31 -10.55
N ALA A 5 -7.98 -6.13 -10.79
CA ALA A 5 -7.04 -5.61 -9.81
C ALA A 5 -6.64 -4.18 -10.17
N PHE A 6 -6.33 -3.38 -9.15
CA PHE A 6 -5.75 -2.07 -9.37
C PHE A 6 -4.73 -1.71 -8.30
N THR A 7 -3.88 -0.77 -8.67
CA THR A 7 -2.94 -0.11 -7.76
C THR A 7 -3.03 1.39 -7.92
N VAL A 8 -2.48 2.13 -6.97
CA VAL A 8 -2.51 3.59 -6.95
C VAL A 8 -1.10 4.10 -6.69
N CYS A 9 -0.62 4.99 -7.54
CA CYS A 9 0.73 5.54 -7.43
C CYS A 9 0.82 6.97 -7.96
N THR A 10 1.84 7.72 -7.54
CA THR A 10 2.27 8.94 -8.26
C THR A 10 3.29 8.59 -9.34
N ASN A 11 3.68 9.57 -10.16
CA ASN A 11 4.68 9.35 -11.21
C ASN A 11 6.00 8.79 -10.68
N SER A 12 6.41 9.18 -9.47
CA SER A 12 7.65 8.68 -8.85
C SER A 12 7.61 7.20 -8.43
N HIS A 13 6.43 6.61 -8.44
CA HIS A 13 6.18 5.22 -8.04
C HIS A 13 5.76 4.33 -9.22
N LEU A 14 5.75 4.84 -10.45
CA LEU A 14 5.33 4.07 -11.64
C LEU A 14 6.13 2.78 -11.85
N ALA A 15 7.44 2.79 -11.62
CA ALA A 15 8.27 1.57 -11.71
C ALA A 15 7.86 0.48 -10.70
N LYS A 16 7.44 0.90 -9.51
CA LYS A 16 6.92 -0.01 -8.48
C LYS A 16 5.58 -0.57 -8.92
N ALA A 17 4.64 0.31 -9.31
CA ALA A 17 3.31 -0.09 -9.79
C ALA A 17 3.39 -1.05 -10.98
N LYS A 18 4.31 -0.82 -11.92
CA LYS A 18 4.56 -1.73 -13.05
C LYS A 18 5.13 -3.07 -12.58
N SER A 19 6.07 -3.08 -11.61
CA SER A 19 6.62 -4.33 -11.05
C SER A 19 5.56 -5.16 -10.32
N MET A 20 4.68 -4.50 -9.57
CA MET A 20 3.50 -5.14 -8.96
C MET A 20 2.59 -5.74 -10.05
N ALA A 21 2.26 -4.94 -11.07
CA ALA A 21 1.38 -5.34 -12.17
C ALA A 21 1.93 -6.52 -12.99
N ASP A 22 3.22 -6.47 -13.36
CA ASP A 22 3.89 -7.51 -14.12
C ASP A 22 3.95 -8.84 -13.34
N SER A 23 4.31 -8.77 -12.05
CA SER A 23 4.36 -9.97 -11.21
C SER A 23 2.97 -10.56 -10.96
N LEU A 24 1.95 -9.74 -10.70
CA LEU A 24 0.58 -10.23 -10.54
C LEU A 24 0.09 -10.93 -11.81
N ARG A 25 0.29 -10.30 -12.97
CA ARG A 25 -0.11 -10.86 -14.28
C ARG A 25 0.63 -12.15 -14.61
N ALA A 26 1.88 -12.30 -14.19
CA ALA A 26 2.65 -13.53 -14.42
C ALA A 26 1.99 -14.75 -13.78
N PHE A 27 1.35 -14.58 -12.63
CA PHE A 27 0.61 -15.65 -11.93
C PHE A 27 -0.89 -15.68 -12.25
N ASN A 28 -1.46 -14.59 -12.77
CA ASN A 28 -2.89 -14.42 -13.02
C ASN A 28 -3.12 -13.79 -14.40
N PRO A 29 -2.87 -14.51 -15.50
CA PRO A 29 -2.81 -13.96 -16.86
C PRO A 29 -4.15 -13.38 -17.36
N ASP A 30 -5.27 -13.87 -16.83
CA ASP A 30 -6.63 -13.47 -17.21
C ASP A 30 -7.16 -12.29 -16.39
N LEU A 31 -6.44 -11.86 -15.36
CA LEU A 31 -6.87 -10.78 -14.47
C LEU A 31 -6.66 -9.42 -15.15
N GLN A 32 -7.73 -8.61 -15.22
CA GLN A 32 -7.61 -7.24 -15.72
C GLN A 32 -6.90 -6.37 -14.68
N LEU A 33 -6.00 -5.51 -15.14
CA LEU A 33 -5.23 -4.64 -14.25
C LEU A 33 -5.18 -3.18 -14.69
N ILE A 34 -5.43 -2.30 -13.73
CA ILE A 34 -5.35 -0.84 -13.88
C ILE A 34 -4.32 -0.26 -12.92
N ILE A 35 -3.47 0.62 -13.44
CA ILE A 35 -2.56 1.46 -12.65
C ILE A 35 -3.19 2.84 -12.55
N GLY A 36 -3.76 3.15 -11.38
CA GLY A 36 -4.30 4.45 -11.04
C GLY A 36 -3.18 5.45 -10.74
N VAL A 37 -3.12 6.54 -11.51
CA VAL A 37 -2.07 7.55 -11.41
C VAL A 37 -2.60 8.79 -10.71
N VAL A 38 -2.10 9.07 -9.52
CA VAL A 38 -2.45 10.23 -8.68
C VAL A 38 -1.54 11.41 -9.06
N ASP A 39 -1.45 11.63 -10.36
CA ASP A 39 -0.55 12.58 -10.98
C ASP A 39 -0.99 12.81 -12.44
N GLU A 40 -0.27 13.66 -13.17
CA GLU A 40 -0.46 13.82 -14.61
C GLU A 40 0.47 12.92 -15.41
N LEU A 41 -0.10 12.20 -16.38
CA LEU A 41 0.64 11.46 -17.40
C LEU A 41 1.18 12.43 -18.45
N THR A 42 2.36 12.97 -18.19
CA THR A 42 3.06 13.87 -19.12
C THR A 42 3.63 13.11 -20.32
N SER A 43 4.03 13.83 -21.37
CA SER A 43 4.70 13.25 -22.55
C SER A 43 6.04 12.55 -22.25
N ALA A 44 6.59 12.72 -21.05
CA ALA A 44 7.79 12.00 -20.59
C ALA A 44 7.49 10.55 -20.15
N ILE A 45 6.21 10.18 -20.04
CA ILE A 45 5.79 8.84 -19.65
C ILE A 45 5.28 8.12 -20.89
N ASP A 46 6.06 7.15 -21.36
CA ASP A 46 5.65 6.28 -22.46
C ASP A 46 4.61 5.27 -21.98
N SER A 47 3.35 5.45 -22.36
CA SER A 47 2.27 4.52 -22.01
C SER A 47 2.44 3.14 -22.64
N ALA A 48 3.12 3.03 -23.79
CA ALA A 48 3.38 1.74 -24.43
C ALA A 48 4.31 0.86 -23.59
N PHE A 49 5.22 1.47 -22.81
CA PHE A 49 6.07 0.75 -21.87
C PHE A 49 5.28 0.01 -20.78
N PHE A 50 4.07 0.49 -20.44
CA PHE A 50 3.21 -0.12 -19.43
C PHE A 50 2.26 -1.17 -19.99
N ALA A 51 2.23 -1.37 -21.32
CA ALA A 51 1.40 -2.39 -21.93
C ALA A 51 1.72 -3.78 -21.35
N PRO A 52 0.70 -4.62 -21.10
CA PRO A 52 -0.70 -4.44 -21.47
C PRO A 52 -1.56 -3.74 -20.40
N HIS A 53 -0.94 -3.19 -19.36
CA HIS A 53 -1.64 -2.57 -18.24
C HIS A 53 -2.20 -1.19 -18.62
N THR A 54 -3.39 -0.87 -18.13
CA THR A 54 -4.02 0.43 -18.40
C THR A 54 -3.58 1.46 -17.37
N LEU A 55 -3.08 2.61 -17.80
CA LEU A 55 -2.85 3.76 -16.93
C LEU A 55 -4.11 4.63 -16.87
N LEU A 56 -4.55 5.00 -15.67
CA LEU A 56 -5.74 5.84 -15.47
C LEU A 56 -5.42 6.99 -14.51
N GLU A 57 -5.40 8.23 -15.02
CA GLU A 57 -5.20 9.41 -14.18
C GLU A 57 -6.38 9.66 -13.23
N ILE A 58 -6.08 10.07 -12.00
CA ILE A 58 -7.08 10.40 -10.98
C ILE A 58 -8.02 11.53 -11.41
N LYS A 59 -7.56 12.48 -12.23
CA LYS A 59 -8.42 13.56 -12.75
C LYS A 59 -9.57 13.04 -13.62
N ASN A 60 -9.42 11.85 -14.20
CA ASN A 60 -10.39 11.25 -15.11
C ASN A 60 -11.48 10.44 -14.39
N ILE A 61 -11.39 10.26 -13.06
CA ILE A 61 -12.39 9.49 -12.29
C ILE A 61 -13.48 10.37 -11.63
N GLY A 62 -13.45 11.68 -11.88
CA GLY A 62 -14.55 12.58 -11.52
C GLY A 62 -14.69 12.90 -10.03
N ILE A 63 -13.59 13.01 -9.28
CA ILE A 63 -13.64 13.35 -7.85
C ILE A 63 -14.21 14.77 -7.64
N PRO A 64 -15.28 14.95 -6.85
CA PRO A 64 -15.82 16.28 -6.58
C PRO A 64 -14.84 17.16 -5.81
N ASP A 65 -14.76 18.44 -6.18
CA ASP A 65 -13.85 19.43 -5.60
C ASP A 65 -12.36 19.03 -5.68
N PHE A 66 -11.95 18.31 -6.72
CA PHE A 66 -10.58 17.80 -6.87
C PHE A 66 -9.50 18.89 -6.70
N GLU A 67 -9.70 20.07 -7.29
CA GLU A 67 -8.80 21.22 -7.15
C GLU A 67 -8.63 21.71 -5.70
N LYS A 68 -9.63 21.51 -4.85
CA LYS A 68 -9.54 21.81 -3.42
C LYS A 68 -8.70 20.75 -2.71
N LEU A 69 -8.89 19.48 -3.05
CA LEU A 69 -8.11 18.37 -2.49
C LEU A 69 -6.61 18.50 -2.81
N LEU A 70 -6.26 18.94 -4.04
CA LEU A 70 -4.86 19.24 -4.43
C LEU A 70 -4.20 20.31 -3.54
N LYS A 71 -4.98 21.19 -2.92
CA LYS A 71 -4.48 22.23 -2.01
C LYS A 71 -4.39 21.75 -0.56
N GLN A 72 -5.15 20.72 -0.20
CA GLN A 72 -5.28 20.21 1.16
C GLN A 72 -4.28 19.07 1.44
N TYR A 73 -4.16 18.14 0.50
CA TYR A 73 -3.33 16.95 0.67
C TYR A 73 -1.96 17.10 0.05
N ASN A 74 -0.98 16.42 0.64
CA ASN A 74 0.30 16.17 -0.01
C ASN A 74 0.20 14.93 -0.93
N PRO A 75 1.21 14.61 -1.76
CA PRO A 75 1.14 13.48 -2.69
C PRO A 75 0.83 12.13 -2.04
N PHE A 76 1.36 11.88 -0.83
CA PHE A 76 1.13 10.65 -0.08
C PHE A 76 -0.32 10.57 0.41
N GLU A 77 -0.82 11.61 1.08
CA GLU A 77 -2.20 11.69 1.55
C GLU A 77 -3.21 11.60 0.39
N LEU A 78 -2.94 12.24 -0.74
CA LEU A 78 -3.80 12.15 -1.91
C LEU A 78 -3.79 10.76 -2.53
N SER A 79 -2.65 10.05 -2.50
CA SER A 79 -2.58 8.66 -2.96
C SER A 79 -3.39 7.72 -2.08
N CYS A 80 -3.36 7.94 -0.76
CA CYS A 80 -4.20 7.23 0.20
C CYS A 80 -5.69 7.46 -0.05
N LEU A 81 -6.13 8.71 -0.29
CA LEU A 81 -7.52 8.99 -0.72
C LEU A 81 -7.84 8.36 -2.08
N GLY A 82 -6.85 8.29 -2.98
CA GLY A 82 -7.00 7.69 -4.30
C GLY A 82 -7.52 6.26 -4.24
N LYS A 83 -7.12 5.46 -3.23
CA LYS A 83 -7.52 4.04 -3.11
C LYS A 83 -9.05 3.85 -3.15
N PRO A 84 -9.85 4.40 -2.21
CA PRO A 84 -11.31 4.27 -2.29
C PRO A 84 -11.94 5.06 -3.45
N CYS A 85 -11.32 6.15 -3.92
CA CYS A 85 -11.86 6.87 -5.08
C CYS A 85 -11.78 6.04 -6.38
N PHE A 86 -10.65 5.38 -6.64
CA PHE A 86 -10.52 4.45 -7.76
C PHE A 86 -11.41 3.23 -7.56
N ALA A 87 -11.47 2.66 -6.36
CA ALA A 87 -12.36 1.52 -6.09
C ALA A 87 -13.82 1.85 -6.41
N ASP A 88 -14.31 3.01 -5.96
CA ASP A 88 -15.65 3.49 -6.25
C ASP A 88 -15.87 3.64 -7.76
N PHE A 89 -14.99 4.38 -8.45
CA PHE A 89 -15.09 4.59 -9.89
C PHE A 89 -15.14 3.27 -10.67
N LEU A 90 -14.27 2.32 -10.33
CA LEU A 90 -14.20 1.01 -10.99
C LEU A 90 -15.45 0.18 -10.74
N LEU A 91 -15.99 0.19 -9.52
CA LEU A 91 -17.25 -0.48 -9.20
C LEU A 91 -18.45 0.16 -9.89
N GLN A 92 -18.47 1.49 -10.09
CA GLN A 92 -19.57 2.15 -10.78
C GLN A 92 -19.51 1.95 -12.30
N THR A 93 -18.32 1.99 -12.89
CA THR A 93 -18.13 1.89 -14.35
C THR A 93 -18.14 0.45 -14.88
N ASN A 94 -17.98 -0.54 -14.00
CA ASN A 94 -17.98 -1.96 -14.35
C ASN A 94 -19.09 -2.69 -13.57
N PRO A 95 -20.36 -2.61 -14.00
CA PRO A 95 -21.48 -3.21 -13.27
C PRO A 95 -21.40 -4.74 -13.17
N ASP A 96 -20.72 -5.39 -14.11
CA ASP A 96 -20.52 -6.85 -14.16
C ASP A 96 -19.31 -7.33 -13.34
N LEU A 97 -18.57 -6.41 -12.71
CA LEU A 97 -17.42 -6.76 -11.87
C LEU A 97 -17.87 -7.56 -10.65
N THR A 98 -17.34 -8.76 -10.47
CA THR A 98 -17.68 -9.60 -9.30
C THR A 98 -16.70 -9.41 -8.16
N HIS A 99 -15.41 -9.26 -8.49
CA HIS A 99 -14.34 -9.09 -7.52
C HIS A 99 -13.42 -7.92 -7.90
N LEU A 100 -13.09 -7.08 -6.92
CA LEU A 100 -12.15 -5.98 -7.04
C LEU A 100 -11.01 -6.18 -6.03
N TYR A 101 -9.77 -6.14 -6.50
CA TYR A 101 -8.58 -6.28 -5.67
C TYR A 101 -7.75 -5.00 -5.70
N TYR A 102 -7.28 -4.57 -4.54
CA TYR A 102 -6.31 -3.50 -4.43
C TYR A 102 -4.99 -4.01 -3.87
N PHE A 103 -3.89 -3.58 -4.47
CA PHE A 103 -2.54 -3.80 -3.96
C PHE A 103 -1.72 -2.51 -4.04
N ASP A 104 -0.97 -2.19 -2.97
CA ASP A 104 -0.02 -1.08 -2.96
C ASP A 104 1.03 -1.28 -4.07
N ALA A 105 1.55 -0.16 -4.60
CA ALA A 105 2.46 -0.19 -5.74
C ALA A 105 3.78 -0.92 -5.44
N ASP A 106 4.20 -1.03 -4.17
CA ASP A 106 5.40 -1.76 -3.74
C ASP A 106 5.13 -3.17 -3.21
N VAL A 107 4.04 -3.79 -3.68
CA VAL A 107 3.81 -5.24 -3.57
C VAL A 107 4.47 -5.98 -4.74
N TYR A 108 4.95 -7.20 -4.49
CA TYR A 108 5.43 -8.13 -5.52
C TYR A 108 4.90 -9.54 -5.27
N PHE A 109 4.48 -10.23 -6.34
CA PHE A 109 3.84 -11.54 -6.26
C PHE A 109 4.83 -12.70 -6.46
N TYR A 110 4.57 -13.78 -5.74
CA TYR A 110 5.30 -15.05 -5.78
C TYR A 110 4.38 -16.26 -5.99
N ASP A 111 3.06 -16.05 -5.99
CA ASP A 111 2.05 -17.04 -6.34
C ASP A 111 0.78 -16.35 -6.88
N ASN A 112 -0.19 -17.16 -7.32
CA ASN A 112 -1.52 -16.74 -7.77
C ASN A 112 -2.42 -16.31 -6.60
N ILE A 113 -3.49 -15.56 -6.90
CA ILE A 113 -4.40 -15.01 -5.89
C ILE A 113 -5.66 -15.86 -5.65
N SER A 114 -5.71 -17.11 -6.12
CA SER A 114 -6.92 -17.94 -6.03
C SER A 114 -7.34 -18.20 -4.57
N SER A 115 -6.40 -18.18 -3.62
CA SER A 115 -6.72 -18.20 -2.19
C SER A 115 -7.62 -17.04 -1.78
N ILE A 116 -7.40 -15.83 -2.31
CA ILE A 116 -8.23 -14.64 -2.05
C ILE A 116 -9.60 -14.77 -2.73
N GLU A 117 -9.66 -15.32 -3.95
CA GLU A 117 -10.92 -15.58 -4.65
C GLU A 117 -11.86 -16.45 -3.82
N VAL A 118 -11.34 -17.54 -3.24
CA VAL A 118 -12.10 -18.42 -2.35
C VAL A 118 -12.61 -17.67 -1.10
N LEU A 119 -11.86 -16.70 -0.57
CA LEU A 119 -12.34 -15.88 0.54
C LEU A 119 -13.54 -15.02 0.14
N LEU A 120 -13.53 -14.45 -1.07
CA LEU A 120 -14.59 -13.59 -1.60
C LEU A 120 -15.87 -14.35 -2.01
N ASP A 121 -15.81 -15.67 -2.19
CA ASP A 121 -17.02 -16.47 -2.34
C ASP A 121 -17.91 -16.38 -1.08
N HIS A 122 -17.28 -16.25 0.09
CA HIS A 122 -17.93 -16.25 1.39
C HIS A 122 -17.99 -14.89 2.08
N HIS A 123 -17.08 -13.97 1.76
CA HIS A 123 -16.94 -12.68 2.45
C HIS A 123 -17.11 -11.50 1.48
N ASP A 124 -17.64 -10.40 1.98
CA ASP A 124 -17.87 -9.21 1.16
C ASP A 124 -16.60 -8.35 1.07
N ILE A 125 -15.90 -8.22 2.19
CA ILE A 125 -14.72 -7.37 2.36
C ILE A 125 -13.62 -8.20 3.01
N VAL A 126 -12.44 -8.22 2.40
CA VAL A 126 -11.25 -8.88 2.93
C VAL A 126 -10.16 -7.85 3.15
N ILE A 127 -9.62 -7.78 4.37
CA ILE A 127 -8.50 -6.92 4.76
C ILE A 127 -7.45 -7.74 5.51
N THR A 128 -6.23 -7.22 5.62
CA THR A 128 -5.14 -7.93 6.33
C THR A 128 -4.74 -7.19 7.61
N ALA A 129 -4.45 -7.93 8.67
CA ALA A 129 -3.81 -7.37 9.86
C ALA A 129 -2.32 -7.10 9.60
N HIS A 130 -1.74 -6.12 10.30
CA HIS A 130 -0.28 -6.04 10.36
C HIS A 130 0.26 -7.33 10.99
N SER A 131 -0.23 -7.72 12.17
CA SER A 131 0.26 -8.88 12.91
C SER A 131 -0.89 -9.58 13.64
N PHE A 132 -0.81 -10.91 13.77
CA PHE A 132 -1.71 -11.71 14.61
C PHE A 132 -1.11 -12.06 15.98
N VAL A 133 0.21 -11.96 16.09
CA VAL A 133 0.99 -12.21 17.30
C VAL A 133 1.63 -10.92 17.80
N ASP A 134 1.82 -10.82 19.12
CA ASP A 134 2.52 -9.70 19.75
C ASP A 134 3.93 -9.51 19.19
N LEU A 135 4.38 -8.25 19.07
CA LEU A 135 5.70 -7.95 18.52
C LEU A 135 6.79 -8.12 19.56
N PRO A 136 7.96 -8.65 19.18
CA PRO A 136 9.12 -8.69 20.07
C PRO A 136 9.52 -7.30 20.55
N ASN A 137 9.91 -7.20 21.81
CA ASN A 137 10.48 -5.97 22.39
C ASN A 137 11.80 -5.59 21.70
N GLY A 138 12.18 -4.30 21.80
CA GLY A 138 13.53 -3.84 21.44
C GLY A 138 13.74 -3.42 19.98
N GLY A 139 12.69 -3.04 19.25
CA GLY A 139 12.83 -2.49 17.90
C GLY A 139 11.52 -1.87 17.35
N LEU A 140 11.60 -1.30 16.16
CA LEU A 140 10.48 -0.80 15.37
C LEU A 140 10.04 -1.83 14.30
N PRO A 141 8.74 -1.90 13.96
CA PRO A 141 7.64 -1.20 14.62
C PRO A 141 7.36 -1.79 16.01
N THR A 142 6.56 -1.07 16.80
CA THR A 142 6.07 -1.51 18.12
C THR A 142 4.56 -1.71 18.05
N MET A 143 3.98 -2.53 18.93
CA MET A 143 2.52 -2.67 19.04
C MET A 143 1.82 -1.32 19.23
N ARG A 144 2.38 -0.45 20.08
CA ARG A 144 1.87 0.91 20.27
C ARG A 144 1.90 1.74 18.98
N GLY A 145 2.86 1.48 18.10
CA GLY A 145 2.92 2.11 16.78
C GLY A 145 1.67 1.83 15.93
N PHE A 146 1.15 0.60 15.97
CA PHE A 146 -0.07 0.23 15.24
C PHE A 146 -1.33 0.91 15.79
N LEU A 147 -1.35 1.33 17.05
CA LEU A 147 -2.45 2.16 17.56
C LEU A 147 -2.52 3.53 16.87
N ASN A 148 -1.38 4.03 16.38
CA ASN A 148 -1.32 5.29 15.62
C ASN A 148 -1.51 5.06 14.13
N SER A 149 -0.99 3.96 13.57
CA SER A 149 -0.98 3.73 12.12
C SER A 149 -2.08 2.82 11.60
N GLY A 150 -2.84 2.14 12.46
CA GLY A 150 -3.84 1.15 12.10
C GLY A 150 -3.41 -0.28 12.45
N LEU A 151 -4.37 -1.07 12.92
CA LEU A 151 -4.21 -2.50 13.21
C LEU A 151 -4.14 -3.31 11.91
N TYR A 152 -4.86 -2.87 10.89
CA TYR A 152 -4.89 -3.45 9.55
C TYR A 152 -3.97 -2.69 8.61
N ASN A 153 -3.41 -3.39 7.63
CA ASN A 153 -2.56 -2.80 6.61
C ASN A 153 -3.37 -2.51 5.35
N SER A 154 -3.40 -1.25 4.90
CA SER A 154 -4.21 -0.82 3.76
C SER A 154 -3.50 -1.01 2.41
N GLY A 155 -2.33 -1.67 2.41
CA GLY A 155 -1.66 -2.06 1.18
C GLY A 155 -2.30 -3.24 0.47
N PHE A 156 -3.33 -3.83 1.07
CA PHE A 156 -4.20 -4.79 0.43
C PHE A 156 -5.63 -4.68 0.96
N PHE A 157 -6.59 -4.74 0.04
CA PHE A 157 -7.96 -5.13 0.34
C PHE A 157 -8.58 -5.80 -0.88
N ALA A 158 -9.56 -6.67 -0.65
CA ALA A 158 -10.32 -7.30 -1.71
C ALA A 158 -11.82 -7.20 -1.42
N LEU A 159 -12.61 -7.01 -2.47
CA LEU A 159 -14.04 -6.75 -2.37
C LEU A 159 -14.79 -7.67 -3.31
N LYS A 160 -15.80 -8.35 -2.78
CA LYS A 160 -16.90 -8.88 -3.58
C LYS A 160 -17.85 -7.74 -3.88
N ARG A 161 -18.34 -7.65 -5.11
CA ARG A 161 -19.41 -6.71 -5.43
C ARG A 161 -20.67 -7.10 -4.66
N SER A 162 -20.94 -6.35 -3.60
CA SER A 162 -22.13 -6.49 -2.77
C SER A 162 -22.61 -5.12 -2.32
N THR A 163 -23.84 -5.06 -1.81
CA THR A 163 -24.36 -3.83 -1.18
C THR A 163 -23.47 -3.38 -0.02
N GLU A 164 -22.82 -4.30 0.70
CA GLU A 164 -21.98 -3.97 1.84
C GLU A 164 -20.63 -3.40 1.42
N SER A 165 -19.98 -3.99 0.40
CA SER A 165 -18.73 -3.47 -0.17
C SER A 165 -18.91 -2.07 -0.76
N LEU A 166 -20.05 -1.82 -1.43
CA LEU A 166 -20.38 -0.49 -1.96
C LEU A 166 -20.53 0.55 -0.83
N LYS A 167 -21.19 0.19 0.28
CA LYS A 167 -21.28 1.08 1.46
C LYS A 167 -19.91 1.34 2.08
N PHE A 168 -19.06 0.31 2.19
CA PHE A 168 -17.71 0.44 2.74
C PHE A 168 -16.89 1.43 1.92
N VAL A 169 -16.83 1.24 0.60
CA VAL A 169 -16.06 2.11 -0.30
C VAL A 169 -16.58 3.55 -0.23
N GLU A 170 -17.89 3.75 -0.26
CA GLU A 170 -18.49 5.09 -0.16
C GLU A 170 -18.17 5.77 1.18
N TRP A 171 -18.31 5.04 2.29
CA TRP A 171 -17.98 5.54 3.61
C TRP A 171 -16.50 5.90 3.73
N TRP A 172 -15.60 5.02 3.28
CA TRP A 172 -14.16 5.22 3.40
C TRP A 172 -13.71 6.40 2.53
N LYS A 173 -14.21 6.48 1.28
CA LYS A 173 -14.02 7.63 0.39
C LYS A 173 -14.43 8.92 1.08
N ASN A 174 -15.63 8.99 1.65
CA ASN A 174 -16.13 10.21 2.28
C ASN A 174 -15.34 10.62 3.52
N ARG A 175 -14.90 9.65 4.34
CA ARG A 175 -14.02 9.93 5.49
C ARG A 175 -12.70 10.52 5.04
N LEU A 176 -12.05 9.90 4.05
CA LEU A 176 -10.74 10.35 3.58
C LEU A 176 -10.80 11.67 2.81
N ARG A 177 -11.95 12.12 2.31
CA ARG A 177 -12.07 13.46 1.71
C ARG A 177 -11.89 14.58 2.74
N THR A 178 -12.19 14.33 4.02
CA THR A 178 -12.14 15.35 5.07
C THR A 178 -11.16 15.04 6.20
N GLU A 179 -10.80 13.77 6.41
CA GLU A 179 -10.03 13.28 7.56
C GLU A 179 -8.89 12.33 7.15
N GLY A 180 -8.42 12.43 5.89
CA GLY A 180 -7.36 11.58 5.31
C GLY A 180 -5.94 12.11 5.53
N TYR A 181 -5.69 12.83 6.63
CA TYR A 181 -4.40 13.48 6.88
C TYR A 181 -3.39 12.55 7.60
N PHE A 182 -2.10 12.78 7.36
CA PHE A 182 -1.04 12.31 8.24
C PHE A 182 -0.94 13.29 9.43
N ASN A 183 -1.66 12.99 10.53
CA ASN A 183 -1.65 13.83 11.71
C ASN A 183 -1.96 13.05 12.99
N PHE A 184 -0.95 12.36 13.51
CA PHE A 184 -1.07 11.55 14.73
C PHE A 184 -1.57 12.32 15.95
N ALA A 185 -1.30 13.62 16.06
CA ALA A 185 -1.72 14.43 17.21
C ALA A 185 -3.25 14.53 17.33
N GLU A 186 -3.95 14.49 16.19
CA GLU A 186 -5.41 14.51 16.11
C GLU A 186 -5.99 13.11 15.91
N GLY A 187 -5.20 12.05 16.16
CA GLY A 187 -5.64 10.68 15.96
C GLY A 187 -5.90 10.31 14.49
N MET A 188 -5.22 10.97 13.54
CA MET A 188 -5.35 10.70 12.11
C MET A 188 -4.10 10.07 11.53
N PHE A 189 -4.28 9.02 10.73
CA PHE A 189 -3.24 8.47 9.88
C PHE A 189 -3.85 7.91 8.59
N VAL A 190 -4.03 8.83 7.65
CA VAL A 190 -4.40 8.56 6.25
C VAL A 190 -5.51 7.51 6.13
N ASP A 191 -5.49 6.69 5.09
CA ASP A 191 -6.46 5.64 4.78
C ASP A 191 -6.45 4.49 5.79
N GLN A 192 -5.26 4.11 6.25
CA GLN A 192 -5.04 2.87 6.99
C GLN A 192 -5.69 2.84 8.38
N LEU A 193 -5.61 3.92 9.16
CA LEU A 193 -6.13 3.93 10.53
C LEU A 193 -7.66 3.75 10.57
N TRP A 194 -8.36 4.27 9.55
CA TRP A 194 -9.82 4.13 9.43
C TRP A 194 -10.27 2.68 9.27
N LEU A 195 -9.41 1.79 8.75
CA LEU A 195 -9.74 0.38 8.63
C LEU A 195 -10.03 -0.28 9.99
N ASN A 196 -9.55 0.29 11.10
CA ASN A 196 -9.85 -0.21 12.46
C ASN A 196 -11.36 -0.33 12.73
N PHE A 197 -12.17 0.54 12.11
CA PHE A 197 -13.62 0.54 12.28
C PHE A 197 -14.33 -0.45 11.35
N VAL A 198 -13.68 -0.97 10.32
CA VAL A 198 -14.35 -1.74 9.26
C VAL A 198 -15.04 -2.99 9.79
N PRO A 199 -14.40 -3.84 10.62
CA PRO A 199 -15.08 -5.01 11.19
C PRO A 199 -16.23 -4.68 12.16
N LEU A 200 -16.30 -3.43 12.64
CA LEU A 200 -17.35 -2.97 13.56
C LEU A 200 -18.55 -2.36 12.82
N LEU A 201 -18.28 -1.68 11.70
CA LEU A 201 -19.28 -0.91 10.96
C LEU A 201 -19.93 -1.70 9.82
N PHE A 202 -19.25 -2.71 9.29
CA PHE A 202 -19.70 -3.47 8.13
C PHE A 202 -19.84 -4.95 8.45
N LYS A 203 -20.74 -5.62 7.74
CA LYS A 203 -21.00 -7.06 7.86
C LYS A 203 -20.12 -7.85 6.89
N ASN A 204 -19.97 -9.14 7.20
CA ASN A 204 -19.27 -10.09 6.34
C ASN A 204 -17.83 -9.66 5.96
N VAL A 205 -17.16 -9.00 6.92
CA VAL A 205 -15.75 -8.60 6.82
C VAL A 205 -14.88 -9.74 7.33
N LEU A 206 -13.87 -10.13 6.55
CA LEU A 206 -12.82 -11.04 6.98
C LEU A 206 -11.52 -10.28 7.22
N ILE A 207 -10.95 -10.50 8.40
CA ILE A 207 -9.54 -10.22 8.66
C ILE A 207 -8.78 -11.47 8.24
N ASP A 208 -8.11 -11.40 7.10
CA ASP A 208 -7.52 -12.53 6.40
C ASP A 208 -6.45 -13.25 7.25
N PRO A 209 -6.67 -14.51 7.66
CA PRO A 209 -5.72 -15.27 8.47
C PRO A 209 -4.59 -15.91 7.64
N HIS A 210 -4.61 -15.79 6.30
CA HIS A 210 -3.61 -16.43 5.44
C HIS A 210 -2.25 -15.74 5.56
N LEU A 211 -1.31 -16.36 6.26
CA LEU A 211 -0.01 -15.75 6.58
C LEU A 211 0.89 -15.55 5.35
N GLY A 212 0.58 -16.18 4.22
CA GLY A 212 1.22 -15.93 2.93
C GLY A 212 0.80 -14.65 2.21
N HIS A 213 -0.24 -13.96 2.70
CA HIS A 213 -0.73 -12.70 2.12
C HIS A 213 -0.17 -11.50 2.89
N ASN A 214 0.24 -10.46 2.18
CA ASN A 214 0.73 -9.20 2.74
C ASN A 214 1.86 -9.39 3.77
N VAL A 215 2.84 -10.24 3.41
CA VAL A 215 4.05 -10.42 4.21
C VAL A 215 4.90 -9.16 4.11
N GLY A 216 5.38 -8.63 5.23
CA GLY A 216 6.15 -7.39 5.26
C GLY A 216 7.00 -7.30 6.52
N TYR A 217 7.80 -6.23 6.62
CA TYR A 217 8.75 -6.08 7.73
C TYR A 217 8.09 -6.11 9.12
N TRP A 218 6.80 -5.79 9.20
CA TRP A 218 6.04 -5.69 10.44
C TRP A 218 5.53 -7.05 10.98
N ASN A 219 5.62 -8.13 10.20
CA ASN A 219 5.17 -9.47 10.59
C ASN A 219 6.21 -10.57 10.38
N MET A 220 7.46 -10.22 10.11
CA MET A 220 8.54 -11.19 9.95
C MET A 220 8.79 -12.06 11.20
N HIS A 221 8.42 -11.59 12.41
CA HIS A 221 8.53 -12.37 13.64
C HIS A 221 7.59 -13.57 13.71
N GLU A 222 6.43 -13.50 13.04
CA GLU A 222 5.41 -14.55 13.05
C GLU A 222 5.36 -15.34 11.72
N ARG A 223 6.13 -14.92 10.70
CA ARG A 223 6.10 -15.46 9.34
C ARG A 223 7.48 -15.94 8.91
N THR A 224 7.80 -17.17 9.28
CA THR A 224 9.03 -17.83 8.85
C THR A 224 8.86 -18.31 7.42
N ILE A 225 9.74 -17.87 6.53
CA ILE A 225 9.72 -18.26 5.12
C ILE A 225 10.77 -19.35 4.89
N ALA A 226 10.41 -20.37 4.12
CA ALA A 226 11.32 -21.38 3.60
C ALA A 226 11.11 -21.53 2.10
N GLN A 227 12.08 -22.12 1.41
CA GLN A 227 11.93 -22.50 0.00
C GLN A 227 11.88 -24.03 -0.10
N THR A 228 10.80 -24.56 -0.65
CA THR A 228 10.56 -26.00 -0.81
C THR A 228 10.15 -26.26 -2.26
N ASN A 229 10.86 -27.15 -2.96
CA ASN A 229 10.58 -27.50 -4.36
C ASN A 229 10.48 -26.29 -5.31
N GLY A 230 11.28 -25.25 -5.07
CA GLY A 230 11.29 -24.03 -5.88
C GLY A 230 10.21 -23.00 -5.53
N GLN A 231 9.29 -23.30 -4.60
CA GLN A 231 8.26 -22.39 -4.12
C GLN A 231 8.59 -21.86 -2.72
N TYR A 232 8.16 -20.63 -2.42
CA TYR A 232 8.28 -20.06 -1.09
C TYR A 232 7.05 -20.42 -0.24
N VAL A 233 7.30 -20.90 0.97
CA VAL A 233 6.26 -21.33 1.92
C VAL A 233 6.45 -20.58 3.24
N VAL A 234 5.36 -20.07 3.80
CA VAL A 234 5.27 -19.39 5.09
C VAL A 234 4.75 -20.36 6.15
N ASN A 235 5.51 -20.51 7.24
CA ASN A 235 5.21 -21.40 8.36
C ASN A 235 4.86 -22.83 7.92
N GLU A 236 5.59 -23.34 6.92
CA GLU A 236 5.45 -24.71 6.36
C GLU A 236 4.07 -25.05 5.76
N THR A 237 3.12 -24.11 5.79
CA THR A 237 1.70 -24.37 5.51
C THR A 237 1.20 -23.55 4.33
N TRP A 238 1.52 -22.26 4.29
CA TRP A 238 0.93 -21.31 3.35
C TRP A 238 1.90 -20.98 2.23
N PRO A 239 1.50 -20.93 0.95
CA PRO A 239 2.36 -20.35 -0.08
C PRO A 239 2.59 -18.86 0.21
N LEU A 240 3.81 -18.36 -0.04
CA LEU A 240 4.02 -16.91 -0.09
C LEU A 240 3.36 -16.40 -1.37
N VAL A 241 2.25 -15.69 -1.25
CA VAL A 241 1.53 -15.15 -2.42
C VAL A 241 2.09 -13.79 -2.79
N PHE A 242 2.22 -12.89 -1.82
CA PHE A 242 2.80 -11.56 -2.07
C PHE A 242 3.51 -10.98 -0.86
N PHE A 243 4.62 -10.29 -1.16
CA PHE A 243 5.42 -9.57 -0.19
C PHE A 243 5.28 -8.07 -0.45
N HIS A 244 5.11 -7.29 0.62
CA HIS A 244 4.95 -5.84 0.59
C HIS A 244 6.26 -5.17 1.02
N PHE A 245 6.97 -4.59 0.05
CA PHE A 245 8.30 -4.01 0.19
C PHE A 245 8.26 -2.54 0.67
N SER A 246 7.38 -2.25 1.63
CA SER A 246 7.19 -0.90 2.15
C SER A 246 8.51 -0.36 2.72
N GLY A 247 8.99 0.74 2.12
CA GLY A 247 10.24 1.39 2.51
C GLY A 247 11.53 0.71 2.05
N PHE A 248 11.46 -0.28 1.15
CA PHE A 248 12.65 -0.84 0.48
C PHE A 248 13.25 0.14 -0.54
N SER A 249 14.57 0.09 -0.72
CA SER A 249 15.29 0.86 -1.74
C SER A 249 16.36 0.00 -2.43
N PRO A 250 16.35 -0.11 -3.77
CA PRO A 250 17.40 -0.82 -4.52
C PRO A 250 18.82 -0.27 -4.30
N SER A 251 18.95 1.01 -3.90
CA SER A 251 20.25 1.62 -3.56
C SER A 251 20.80 1.17 -2.20
N LYS A 252 20.01 0.50 -1.39
CA LYS A 252 20.39 -0.07 -0.09
C LYS A 252 19.89 -1.52 0.01
N PRO A 253 20.39 -2.42 -0.85
CA PRO A 253 19.79 -3.75 -1.04
C PRO A 253 19.83 -4.64 0.21
N HIS A 254 20.73 -4.37 1.16
CA HIS A 254 20.82 -5.11 2.43
C HIS A 254 19.84 -4.63 3.51
N GLN A 255 19.19 -3.48 3.31
CA GLN A 255 18.20 -2.93 4.24
C GLN A 255 16.80 -3.41 3.84
N ILE A 256 16.13 -4.15 4.74
CA ILE A 256 14.76 -4.65 4.52
C ILE A 256 13.78 -3.50 4.31
N SER A 257 13.80 -2.51 5.22
CA SER A 257 12.96 -1.33 5.15
C SER A 257 13.59 -0.18 5.93
N VAL A 258 13.31 1.06 5.52
CA VAL A 258 13.62 2.27 6.31
C VAL A 258 12.72 2.44 7.54
N HIS A 259 11.68 1.63 7.70
CA HIS A 259 10.68 1.73 8.77
C HIS A 259 10.91 0.76 9.95
N GLN A 260 12.01 0.02 9.94
CA GLN A 260 12.34 -1.00 10.94
C GLN A 260 13.84 -1.03 11.23
N ASP A 261 14.20 -1.51 12.40
CA ASP A 261 15.59 -1.68 12.87
C ASP A 261 15.82 -3.04 13.57
N ARG A 262 14.84 -3.95 13.50
CA ARG A 262 14.88 -5.24 14.20
C ARG A 262 15.61 -6.33 13.43
N TYR A 263 15.50 -6.33 12.11
CA TYR A 263 15.96 -7.40 11.25
C TYR A 263 16.92 -6.89 10.18
N ASN A 264 17.92 -7.71 9.85
CA ASN A 264 18.77 -7.54 8.68
C ASN A 264 18.52 -8.67 7.69
N LEU A 265 18.73 -8.40 6.40
CA LEU A 265 18.56 -9.42 5.37
C LEU A 265 19.50 -10.62 5.58
N LEU A 266 20.65 -10.40 6.21
CA LEU A 266 21.63 -11.44 6.57
C LEU A 266 21.09 -12.44 7.59
N ASP A 267 20.11 -12.04 8.41
CA ASP A 267 19.50 -12.92 9.40
C ASP A 267 18.57 -13.95 8.75
N PHE A 268 18.18 -13.73 7.48
CA PHE A 268 17.22 -14.55 6.74
C PHE A 268 17.70 -14.83 5.32
N PRO A 269 18.60 -15.80 5.10
CA PRO A 269 19.20 -16.06 3.79
C PRO A 269 18.16 -16.27 2.66
N VAL A 270 17.02 -16.88 2.97
CA VAL A 270 15.92 -17.08 2.00
C VAL A 270 15.34 -15.77 1.47
N LEU A 271 15.32 -14.71 2.29
CA LEU A 271 14.80 -13.40 1.88
C LEU A 271 15.70 -12.72 0.87
N ALA A 272 16.99 -13.09 0.79
CA ALA A 272 17.89 -12.50 -0.20
C ALA A 272 17.38 -12.74 -1.63
N GLY A 273 16.87 -13.94 -1.93
CA GLY A 273 16.27 -14.25 -3.24
C GLY A 273 14.99 -13.47 -3.53
N ILE A 274 14.14 -13.31 -2.51
CA ILE A 274 12.89 -12.52 -2.57
C ILE A 274 13.20 -11.05 -2.89
N PHE A 275 14.11 -10.43 -2.13
CA PHE A 275 14.49 -9.02 -2.29
C PHE A 275 15.27 -8.76 -3.58
N ASP A 276 16.14 -9.68 -4.00
CA ASP A 276 16.87 -9.59 -5.27
C ASP A 276 15.91 -9.62 -6.48
N ALA A 277 14.91 -10.51 -6.46
CA ALA A 277 13.90 -10.57 -7.51
C ALA A 277 13.14 -9.25 -7.67
N TYR A 278 12.66 -8.66 -6.57
CA TYR A 278 11.99 -7.36 -6.60
C TYR A 278 12.93 -6.23 -7.02
N GLY A 279 14.16 -6.20 -6.50
CA GLY A 279 15.18 -5.22 -6.88
C GLY A 279 15.49 -5.24 -8.38
N LYS A 280 15.67 -6.43 -8.97
CA LYS A 280 15.85 -6.62 -10.42
C LYS A 280 14.64 -6.13 -11.22
N SER A 281 13.43 -6.43 -10.76
CA SER A 281 12.20 -5.94 -11.39
C SER A 281 12.15 -4.40 -11.42
N LEU A 282 12.48 -3.74 -10.31
CA LEU A 282 12.53 -2.29 -10.24
C LEU A 282 13.57 -1.69 -11.20
N LEU A 283 14.76 -2.30 -11.30
CA LEU A 283 15.78 -1.85 -12.24
C LEU A 283 15.33 -2.00 -13.70
N ALA A 284 14.73 -3.15 -14.05
CA ALA A 284 14.17 -3.40 -15.38
C ALA A 284 13.03 -2.44 -15.73
N ASN A 285 12.24 -2.03 -14.74
CA ASN A 285 11.14 -1.09 -14.89
C ASN A 285 11.55 0.39 -14.71
N ASN A 286 12.83 0.71 -14.95
CA ASN A 286 13.36 2.08 -14.96
C ASN A 286 13.16 2.86 -13.65
N HIS A 287 13.30 2.21 -12.49
CA HIS A 287 13.03 2.83 -11.19
C HIS A 287 13.76 4.16 -10.96
N ALA A 288 15.04 4.26 -11.30
CA ALA A 288 15.81 5.49 -11.10
C ALA A 288 15.24 6.68 -11.90
N HIS A 289 14.74 6.43 -13.11
CA HIS A 289 14.12 7.44 -13.95
C HIS A 289 12.83 7.95 -13.33
N TYR A 290 11.88 7.05 -13.06
CA TYR A 290 10.58 7.43 -12.49
C TYR A 290 10.73 8.05 -11.10
N GLN A 291 11.55 7.47 -10.21
CA GLN A 291 11.77 8.01 -8.86
C GLN A 291 12.24 9.47 -8.86
N SER A 292 12.98 9.89 -9.90
CA SER A 292 13.45 11.28 -10.04
C SER A 292 12.39 12.25 -10.55
N MET A 293 11.25 11.76 -11.06
CA MET A 293 10.21 12.61 -11.62
C MET A 293 9.53 13.45 -10.52
N PRO A 294 9.29 14.75 -10.78
CA PRO A 294 8.47 15.57 -9.90
C PRO A 294 7.00 15.13 -10.00
N ASN A 295 6.24 15.31 -8.91
CA ASN A 295 4.79 15.17 -8.99
C ASN A 295 4.20 16.43 -9.66
N ALA A 296 3.44 16.28 -10.74
CA ALA A 296 2.93 17.38 -11.56
C ALA A 296 1.96 18.29 -10.78
N TYR A 297 1.08 17.68 -9.97
CA TYR A 297 0.16 18.44 -9.11
C TYR A 297 0.87 19.18 -7.97
N PHE A 298 2.01 18.66 -7.50
CA PHE A 298 2.68 19.14 -6.30
C PHE A 298 4.03 19.75 -6.62
N LYS A 299 4.00 21.00 -7.11
CA LYS A 299 5.23 21.77 -7.28
C LYS A 299 5.83 22.12 -5.90
N PRO A 300 7.13 21.88 -5.67
CA PRO A 300 7.77 22.23 -4.42
C PRO A 300 7.65 23.74 -4.18
N ARG A 301 6.88 24.15 -3.16
CA ARG A 301 6.86 25.55 -2.70
C ARG A 301 8.07 25.78 -1.80
N PHE A 302 8.96 26.70 -2.19
CA PHE A 302 10.17 27.07 -1.43
C PHE A 302 9.90 27.37 0.07
N ILE A 303 8.72 27.91 0.38
CA ILE A 303 8.30 28.24 1.76
C ILE A 303 8.09 26.98 2.62
N VAL A 304 7.54 25.90 2.05
CA VAL A 304 7.26 24.65 2.80
C VAL A 304 8.55 23.97 3.24
N GLN A 305 9.61 24.03 2.43
CA GLN A 305 10.94 23.51 2.78
C GLN A 305 11.59 24.29 3.96
N LYS A 306 11.38 25.61 4.05
CA LYS A 306 11.85 26.41 5.19
C LYS A 306 11.06 26.09 6.47
N LEU A 307 9.74 25.90 6.36
CA LEU A 307 8.88 25.59 7.51
C LEU A 307 9.10 24.18 8.06
N SER A 308 9.42 23.18 7.22
CA SER A 308 9.74 21.83 7.71
C SER A 308 11.03 21.80 8.54
N GLY A 309 12.06 22.55 8.12
CA GLY A 309 13.29 22.74 8.90
C GLY A 309 13.04 23.46 10.23
N LEU A 310 12.17 24.48 10.23
CA LEU A 310 11.78 25.21 11.45
C LEU A 310 10.96 24.32 12.40
N ARG A 311 9.97 23.59 11.89
CA ARG A 311 9.13 22.65 12.66
C ARG A 311 9.97 21.55 13.30
N LYS A 312 10.95 20.98 12.58
CA LYS A 312 11.88 19.99 13.12
C LYS A 312 12.70 20.55 14.28
N LYS A 313 13.23 21.78 14.15
CA LYS A 313 13.94 22.48 15.23
C LYS A 313 13.04 22.74 16.43
N LEU A 314 11.80 23.20 16.19
CA LEU A 314 10.83 23.49 17.24
C LEU A 314 10.44 22.23 18.04
N LEU A 315 10.22 21.10 17.35
CA LEU A 315 9.94 19.78 17.94
C LEU A 315 11.10 19.26 18.79
N ILE A 316 12.34 19.43 18.33
CA ILE A 316 13.53 19.05 19.11
C ILE A 316 13.63 19.91 20.38
N ALA A 317 13.39 21.22 20.26
CA ALA A 317 13.43 22.15 21.38
C ALA A 317 12.34 21.85 22.41
N THR A 318 11.09 21.62 21.97
CA THR A 318 9.97 21.26 22.86
C THR A 318 10.22 19.92 23.55
N ARG A 319 10.67 18.87 22.84
CA ARG A 319 11.02 17.58 23.47
C ARG A 319 12.12 17.69 24.52
N LYS A 320 13.13 18.55 24.30
CA LYS A 320 14.15 18.83 25.32
C LYS A 320 13.54 19.53 26.54
N LEU A 321 12.62 20.47 26.33
CA LEU A 321 11.94 21.19 27.40
C LEU A 321 11.05 20.25 28.22
N THR A 322 10.27 19.38 27.56
CA THR A 322 9.39 18.40 28.23
C THR A 322 10.21 17.45 29.09
N ARG A 323 11.35 16.95 28.60
CA ARG A 323 12.25 16.10 29.39
C ARG A 323 12.86 16.79 30.61
N LEU A 324 13.06 18.11 30.54
CA LEU A 324 13.54 18.92 31.67
C LEU A 324 12.43 19.21 32.70
N LEU A 325 11.17 19.19 32.27
CA LEU A 325 10.01 19.38 33.15
C LEU A 325 9.56 18.06 33.80
N GLU A 326 9.92 16.92 33.20
CA GLU A 326 9.65 15.57 33.70
C GLU A 326 10.80 15.00 34.57
N SER A 327 11.91 15.73 34.72
CA SER A 327 13.09 15.38 35.55
C SER A 327 13.10 16.10 36.88
#